data_AF-A0A7I8L7F4-F1
#
_entry.id   AF-A0A7I8L7F4-F1
#
_cell.length_a   1.000
_cell.length_b   1.000
_cell.length_c   1.000
_cell.angle_alpha   90.00
_cell.angle_beta   90.00
_cell.angle_gamma   90.00
#
_symmetry.space_group_name_H-M   'P 1'
#
loop_
_entity.id
_entity.type
_entity.pdbx_description
1 polymer ?
#
loop_
_entity_poly.entity_id
_entity_poly.type
_entity_poly.pdbx_seq_one_letter_code
_entity_poly.pdbx_strand_id
1 'polypeptide(L)'
;MGEERFPWAGKRKQELGREGQKHLEETIAAAFQILSSMNDELCNSALWATPPGGGAAHAGANGDAFSDHTGHHPESGPPGGGGGALDDARLRYKSAISSLRAVLAAIPTSQEVASVGNNTAEAMADQDEVERLEARASALRKELAVKNKHVKVLIDQLRELITDISTWQSPCEL
;
A
#
# COMPACT_ATOMS: atom_id res chain seq x y z
N MET A 1 -15.21 34.63 0.14
CA MET A 1 -13.86 34.04 -0.03
C MET A 1 -13.78 32.91 0.98
N GLY A 2 -13.96 31.67 0.53
CA GLY A 2 -14.09 30.51 1.40
C GLY A 2 -12.73 30.02 1.85
N GLU A 3 -12.48 30.06 3.16
CA GLU A 3 -11.42 29.29 3.80
C GLU A 3 -11.76 27.80 3.68
N GLU A 4 -11.26 27.14 2.63
CA GLU A 4 -11.09 25.70 2.67
C GLU A 4 -9.98 25.40 3.67
N ARG A 5 -10.35 25.27 4.96
CA ARG A 5 -9.48 24.68 5.98
C ARG A 5 -9.04 23.32 5.45
N PHE A 6 -7.78 23.22 5.05
CA PHE A 6 -7.17 21.95 4.67
C PHE A 6 -7.45 20.94 5.80
N PRO A 7 -8.16 19.82 5.54
CA PRO A 7 -8.59 18.86 6.57
C PRO A 7 -7.42 18.11 7.24
N TRP A 8 -6.19 18.48 6.87
CA TRP A 8 -4.92 17.93 7.33
C TRP A 8 -4.13 18.92 8.21
N ALA A 9 -4.59 20.18 8.32
CA ALA A 9 -3.96 21.19 9.15
C ALA A 9 -4.17 20.86 10.64
N GLY A 10 -3.12 20.34 11.29
CA GLY A 10 -3.10 20.00 12.72
C GLY A 10 -3.03 18.50 13.05
N LYS A 11 -2.93 17.61 12.05
CA LYS A 11 -2.74 16.16 12.29
C LYS A 11 -1.29 15.84 12.66
N ARG A 12 -1.09 14.88 13.58
CA ARG A 12 0.25 14.42 14.01
C ARG A 12 1.00 13.82 12.82
N LYS A 13 2.33 13.99 12.76
CA LYS A 13 3.18 13.42 11.69
C LYS A 13 2.94 11.92 11.45
N GLN A 14 2.76 11.14 12.52
CA GLN A 14 2.42 9.71 12.45
C GLN A 14 1.07 9.45 11.76
N GLU A 15 0.07 10.30 12.02
CA GLU A 15 -1.26 10.19 11.43
C GLU A 15 -1.22 10.57 9.94
N LEU A 16 -0.46 11.61 9.57
CA LEU A 16 -0.18 11.95 8.18
C LEU A 16 0.54 10.80 7.47
N GLY A 17 1.47 10.11 8.14
CA GLY A 17 2.11 8.91 7.61
C GLY A 17 1.12 7.77 7.32
N ARG A 18 0.24 7.46 8.27
CA ARG A 18 -0.79 6.41 8.11
C ARG A 18 -1.79 6.76 7.01
N GLU A 19 -2.23 8.01 6.93
CA GLU A 19 -3.15 8.43 5.88
C GLU A 19 -2.46 8.49 4.51
N GLY A 20 -1.19 8.91 4.46
CA GLY A 20 -0.38 8.86 3.24
C GLY A 20 -0.25 7.43 2.70
N GLN A 21 -0.03 6.45 3.59
CA GLN A 21 -0.02 5.04 3.22
C GLN A 21 -1.39 4.59 2.64
N LYS A 22 -2.49 4.95 3.30
CA LYS A 22 -3.83 4.61 2.81
C LYS A 22 -4.11 5.19 1.42
N HIS A 23 -3.80 6.47 1.18
CA HIS A 23 -4.00 7.08 -0.14
C HIS A 23 -3.08 6.49 -1.22
N LEU A 24 -1.90 6.02 -0.84
CA LEU A 24 -1.02 5.28 -1.74
C LEU A 24 -1.65 3.94 -2.16
N GLU A 25 -2.20 3.19 -1.21
CA GLU A 25 -2.90 1.92 -1.49
C GLU A 25 -4.15 2.15 -2.37
N GLU A 26 -4.94 3.20 -2.10
CA GLU A 26 -6.08 3.61 -2.94
C GLU A 26 -5.66 3.99 -4.37
N THR A 27 -4.54 4.69 -4.50
CA THR A 27 -3.96 5.04 -5.81
C THR A 27 -3.57 3.80 -6.60
N ILE A 28 -2.90 2.85 -5.94
CA ILE A 28 -2.48 1.59 -6.54
C ILE A 28 -3.71 0.79 -6.99
N ALA A 29 -4.72 0.64 -6.13
CA ALA A 29 -5.95 -0.08 -6.45
C ALA A 29 -6.69 0.54 -7.66
N ALA A 30 -6.83 1.87 -7.68
CA ALA A 30 -7.45 2.56 -8.80
C ALA A 30 -6.66 2.41 -10.11
N ALA A 31 -5.32 2.44 -10.04
CA ALA A 31 -4.46 2.20 -11.21
C ALA A 31 -4.63 0.78 -11.76
N PHE A 32 -4.68 -0.24 -10.89
CA PHE A 32 -4.97 -1.61 -11.30
C PHE A 32 -6.34 -1.71 -11.98
N GLN A 33 -7.38 -1.06 -11.43
CA GLN A 33 -8.71 -1.09 -12.03
C GLN A 33 -8.74 -0.44 -13.42
N ILE A 34 -7.99 0.65 -13.64
CA ILE A 34 -7.84 1.27 -14.97
C ILE A 34 -7.23 0.26 -15.95
N LEU A 35 -6.12 -0.38 -15.56
CA LEU A 35 -5.43 -1.35 -16.41
C LEU A 35 -6.33 -2.56 -16.74
N SER A 36 -7.03 -3.09 -15.74
CA SER A 36 -7.96 -4.21 -15.94
C SER A 36 -9.13 -3.81 -16.84
N SER A 37 -9.76 -2.65 -16.62
CA SER A 37 -10.86 -2.17 -17.46
C SER A 37 -10.41 -1.95 -18.91
N MET A 38 -9.22 -1.38 -19.11
CA MET A 38 -8.64 -1.25 -20.46
C MET A 38 -8.36 -2.62 -21.09
N ASN A 39 -7.85 -3.57 -20.31
CA ASN A 39 -7.60 -4.92 -20.79
C ASN A 39 -8.91 -5.62 -21.19
N ASP A 40 -9.97 -5.50 -20.40
CA ASP A 40 -11.28 -6.09 -20.70
C ASP A 40 -11.90 -5.50 -21.98
N GLU A 41 -11.78 -4.19 -22.18
CA GLU A 41 -12.21 -3.52 -23.40
C GLU A 41 -11.40 -4.01 -24.61
N LEU A 42 -10.06 -4.06 -24.50
CA LEU A 42 -9.19 -4.49 -25.61
C LEU A 42 -9.36 -5.98 -25.95
N CYS A 43 -9.61 -6.82 -24.95
CA CYS A 43 -9.82 -8.26 -25.12
C CYS A 43 -11.26 -8.62 -25.52
N ASN A 44 -12.17 -7.64 -25.66
CA ASN A 44 -13.53 -7.92 -26.08
C ASN A 44 -13.58 -8.29 -27.57
N SER A 45 -13.68 -9.58 -27.87
CA SER A 45 -13.78 -10.12 -29.24
C SER A 45 -14.92 -9.51 -30.06
N ALA A 46 -15.96 -8.97 -29.43
CA ALA A 46 -17.07 -8.32 -30.13
C ALA A 46 -16.66 -7.02 -30.84
N LEU A 47 -15.62 -6.32 -30.35
CA LEU A 47 -15.11 -5.10 -30.98
C LEU A 47 -14.28 -5.38 -32.23
N TRP A 48 -13.76 -6.61 -32.35
CA TRP A 48 -12.88 -7.03 -33.43
C TRP A 48 -13.51 -8.07 -34.37
N ALA A 49 -14.69 -8.60 -34.03
CA ALA A 49 -15.41 -9.57 -34.84
C ALA A 49 -15.94 -8.90 -36.12
N THR A 50 -15.46 -9.37 -37.28
CA THR A 50 -16.02 -8.97 -38.58
C THR A 50 -17.37 -9.67 -38.77
N PRO A 51 -18.46 -8.94 -39.07
CA PRO A 51 -19.76 -9.57 -39.29
C PRO A 51 -19.69 -10.52 -40.50
N PRO A 52 -20.24 -11.74 -40.41
CA PRO A 52 -20.24 -12.66 -41.54
C PRO A 52 -21.28 -12.21 -42.56
N GLY A 53 -20.84 -11.56 -43.63
CA GLY A 53 -21.62 -11.34 -44.85
C GLY A 53 -21.90 -9.87 -45.17
N GLY A 54 -21.23 -9.36 -46.20
CA GLY A 54 -21.52 -8.06 -46.79
C GLY A 54 -20.52 -7.72 -47.87
N GLY A 55 -20.74 -8.23 -49.08
CA GLY A 55 -20.03 -7.76 -50.27
C GLY A 55 -20.18 -6.24 -50.42
N ALA A 56 -19.18 -5.63 -51.06
CA ALA A 56 -19.06 -4.20 -51.28
C ALA A 56 -20.35 -3.50 -51.72
N ALA A 57 -20.67 -2.38 -51.08
CA ALA A 57 -21.53 -1.34 -51.65
C ALA A 57 -21.05 0.03 -51.15
N HIS A 58 -20.19 0.67 -51.96
CA HIS A 58 -20.08 2.12 -52.01
C HIS A 58 -21.39 2.67 -52.61
N ALA A 59 -22.08 3.55 -51.89
CA ALA A 59 -23.03 4.51 -52.49
C ALA A 59 -23.18 5.72 -51.56
N GLY A 60 -22.74 6.88 -52.05
CA GLY A 60 -22.89 8.16 -51.34
C GLY A 60 -24.27 8.78 -51.49
N ALA A 61 -24.61 9.70 -50.58
CA ALA A 61 -25.57 10.76 -50.81
C ALA A 61 -25.29 11.94 -49.86
N ASN A 62 -25.15 13.11 -50.48
CA ASN A 62 -24.89 14.44 -49.93
C ASN A 62 -26.18 15.05 -49.32
N GLY A 63 -26.09 15.98 -48.37
CA GLY A 63 -27.25 16.85 -48.03
C GLY A 63 -27.22 17.54 -46.67
N ASP A 64 -26.93 18.83 -46.69
CA ASP A 64 -26.91 19.85 -45.62
C ASP A 64 -28.30 20.11 -44.97
N ALA A 65 -28.32 20.34 -43.65
CA ALA A 65 -29.41 21.02 -42.95
C ALA A 65 -28.92 21.66 -41.63
N PHE A 66 -28.50 22.92 -41.73
CA PHE A 66 -28.41 23.88 -40.63
C PHE A 66 -29.76 24.02 -39.89
N SER A 67 -29.77 23.89 -38.56
CA SER A 67 -30.84 24.44 -37.72
C SER A 67 -30.39 24.65 -36.27
N ASP A 68 -30.28 25.92 -35.88
CA ASP A 68 -30.14 26.39 -34.50
C ASP A 68 -31.50 26.31 -33.77
N HIS A 69 -31.55 25.66 -32.61
CA HIS A 69 -32.58 25.90 -31.59
C HIS A 69 -32.11 25.53 -30.18
N THR A 70 -31.94 26.56 -29.36
CA THR A 70 -31.82 26.56 -27.90
C THR A 70 -32.92 25.77 -27.19
N GLY A 71 -32.57 24.85 -26.29
CA GLY A 71 -33.42 24.52 -25.14
C GLY A 71 -33.89 23.06 -25.03
N HIS A 72 -33.45 22.41 -23.94
CA HIS A 72 -34.06 21.30 -23.20
C HIS A 72 -34.86 20.22 -23.95
N HIS A 73 -34.24 19.05 -24.11
CA HIS A 73 -34.90 17.80 -24.48
C HIS A 73 -35.08 16.90 -23.24
N PRO A 74 -36.31 16.71 -22.73
CA PRO A 74 -36.61 15.61 -21.83
C PRO A 74 -36.89 14.32 -22.62
N GLU A 75 -36.68 13.20 -21.95
CA GLU A 75 -37.28 11.87 -22.20
C GLU A 75 -36.53 10.85 -23.09
N SER A 76 -36.13 9.77 -22.39
CA SER A 76 -36.14 8.34 -22.76
C SER A 76 -35.29 7.82 -23.93
N GLY A 77 -33.96 7.77 -23.71
CA GLY A 77 -33.07 6.77 -24.29
C GLY A 77 -32.56 5.80 -23.21
N PRO A 78 -32.09 4.57 -23.55
CA PRO A 78 -31.62 3.58 -22.58
C PRO A 78 -30.48 4.18 -21.72
N PRO A 79 -30.32 3.76 -20.46
CA PRO A 79 -29.36 4.36 -19.52
C PRO A 79 -27.92 3.94 -19.86
N GLY A 80 -27.42 4.42 -21.00
CA GLY A 80 -26.04 4.36 -21.44
C GLY A 80 -25.44 5.76 -21.41
N GLY A 81 -25.50 6.41 -20.24
CA GLY A 81 -24.85 7.69 -19.99
C GLY A 81 -23.38 7.46 -19.66
N GLY A 82 -22.49 7.98 -20.50
CA GLY A 82 -21.04 7.83 -20.40
C GLY A 82 -20.48 8.10 -19.00
N GLY A 83 -19.83 7.07 -18.47
CA GLY A 83 -19.24 7.01 -17.15
C GLY A 83 -18.89 5.55 -16.85
N GLY A 84 -18.09 4.95 -17.74
CA GLY A 84 -17.75 3.53 -17.64
C GLY A 84 -16.92 3.22 -16.39
N ALA A 85 -16.77 1.93 -16.08
CA ALA A 85 -15.88 1.47 -15.01
C ALA A 85 -14.46 2.06 -15.14
N LEU A 86 -14.01 2.30 -16.39
CA LEU A 86 -12.77 3.00 -16.71
C LEU A 86 -12.75 4.47 -16.26
N ASP A 87 -13.81 5.23 -16.55
CA ASP A 87 -13.88 6.67 -16.19
C ASP A 87 -14.00 6.86 -14.68
N ASP A 88 -14.74 5.96 -14.03
CA ASP A 88 -14.88 5.92 -12.57
C ASP A 88 -13.55 5.53 -11.89
N ALA A 89 -12.81 4.56 -12.44
CA ALA A 89 -11.46 4.23 -11.98
C ALA A 89 -10.46 5.39 -12.18
N ARG A 90 -10.55 6.10 -13.31
CA ARG A 90 -9.76 7.32 -13.57
C ARG A 90 -10.06 8.44 -12.57
N LEU A 91 -11.34 8.65 -12.25
CA LEU A 91 -11.74 9.66 -11.28
C LEU A 91 -11.18 9.33 -9.88
N ARG A 92 -11.31 8.07 -9.44
CA ARG A 92 -10.74 7.61 -8.15
C ARG A 92 -9.23 7.76 -8.10
N TYR A 93 -8.53 7.39 -9.18
CA TYR A 93 -7.08 7.54 -9.26
C TYR A 93 -6.66 9.02 -9.10
N LYS A 94 -7.31 9.93 -9.83
CA LYS A 94 -7.03 11.38 -9.73
C LYS A 94 -7.33 11.93 -8.33
N SER A 95 -8.43 11.49 -7.73
CA SER A 95 -8.81 11.88 -6.37
C SER A 95 -7.79 11.39 -5.33
N ALA A 96 -7.44 10.11 -5.36
CA ALA A 96 -6.45 9.51 -4.45
C ALA A 96 -5.06 10.17 -4.58
N ILE A 97 -4.60 10.45 -5.81
CA ILE A 97 -3.36 11.18 -6.05
C ILE A 97 -3.43 12.60 -5.48
N SER A 98 -4.56 13.28 -5.61
CA SER A 98 -4.73 14.64 -5.08
C SER A 98 -4.65 14.64 -3.55
N SER A 99 -5.31 13.69 -2.90
CA SER A 99 -5.23 13.48 -1.45
C SER A 99 -3.82 13.11 -1.00
N LEU A 100 -3.13 12.21 -1.71
CA LEU A 100 -1.75 11.83 -1.41
C LEU A 100 -0.80 13.03 -1.50
N ARG A 101 -0.93 13.85 -2.55
CA ARG A 101 -0.15 15.10 -2.70
C ARG A 101 -0.44 16.09 -1.58
N ALA A 102 -1.70 16.22 -1.16
CA ALA A 102 -2.08 17.09 -0.05
C ALA A 102 -1.43 16.63 1.28
N VAL A 103 -1.43 15.31 1.55
CA VAL A 103 -0.76 14.74 2.74
C VAL A 103 0.76 14.95 2.67
N LEU A 104 1.39 14.71 1.52
CA LEU A 104 2.83 14.92 1.33
C LEU A 104 3.23 16.40 1.50
N ALA A 105 2.39 17.34 1.06
CA ALA A 105 2.59 18.77 1.27
C ALA A 105 2.39 19.19 2.75
N ALA A 106 1.54 18.47 3.49
CA ALA A 106 1.30 18.73 4.92
C ALA A 106 2.40 18.17 5.84
N ILE A 107 3.21 17.20 5.38
CA ILE A 107 4.26 16.60 6.21
C ILE A 107 5.34 17.63 6.62
N PRO A 108 5.93 18.43 5.72
CA PRO A 108 6.91 19.46 6.10
C PRO A 108 6.32 20.55 6.99
N THR A 109 5.07 20.97 6.74
CA THR A 109 4.42 22.04 7.52
C THR A 109 4.02 21.58 8.93
N SER A 110 3.74 20.29 9.13
CA SER A 110 3.56 19.72 10.47
C SER A 110 4.82 19.82 11.34
N GLN A 111 6.01 19.85 10.74
CA GLN A 111 7.28 20.01 11.45
C GLN A 111 7.44 21.43 12.00
N GLU A 112 7.02 22.45 11.25
CA GLU A 112 7.13 23.85 11.63
C GLU A 112 6.12 24.24 12.73
N VAL A 113 4.90 23.71 12.67
CA VAL A 113 3.86 23.96 13.70
C VAL A 113 4.11 23.17 15.00
N ALA A 114 4.74 21.98 14.94
CA ALA A 114 5.11 21.21 16.13
C ALA A 114 6.43 21.67 16.79
N SER A 115 7.21 22.54 16.12
CA SER A 115 8.53 23.00 16.57
C SER A 115 8.49 23.96 17.76
N VAL A 116 7.33 24.48 18.17
CA VAL A 116 7.26 25.45 19.28
C VAL A 116 6.93 24.81 20.63
N GLY A 117 6.62 23.50 20.71
CA GLY A 117 6.40 22.91 22.04
C GLY A 117 6.25 21.39 22.20
N ASN A 118 6.17 20.58 21.13
CA ASN A 118 5.87 19.14 21.28
C ASN A 118 6.94 18.17 20.75
N ASN A 119 7.91 18.64 19.95
CA ASN A 119 8.94 17.78 19.34
C ASN A 119 9.97 17.25 20.35
N THR A 120 10.19 17.93 21.47
CA THR A 120 11.07 17.42 22.54
C THR A 120 10.41 16.26 23.27
N ALA A 121 9.12 16.32 23.58
CA ALA A 121 8.44 15.25 24.33
C ALA A 121 8.28 13.96 23.51
N GLU A 122 7.93 14.03 22.21
CA GLU A 122 7.81 12.83 21.37
C GLU A 122 9.19 12.26 20.98
N ALA A 123 10.19 13.10 20.69
CA ALA A 123 11.56 12.61 20.46
C ALA A 123 12.19 12.02 21.73
N MET A 124 11.89 12.58 22.91
CA MET A 124 12.30 11.99 24.19
C MET A 124 11.55 10.69 24.48
N ALA A 125 10.25 10.59 24.19
CA ALA A 125 9.50 9.34 24.36
C ALA A 125 10.00 8.22 23.44
N ASP A 126 10.32 8.55 22.17
CA ASP A 126 10.93 7.60 21.25
C ASP A 126 12.36 7.23 21.69
N GLN A 127 13.13 8.19 22.23
CA GLN A 127 14.48 7.96 22.76
C GLN A 127 14.48 7.08 24.02
N ASP A 128 13.55 7.31 24.95
CA ASP A 128 13.38 6.54 26.19
C ASP A 128 12.96 5.10 25.86
N GLU A 129 12.08 4.92 24.86
CA GLU A 129 11.67 3.60 24.39
C GLU A 129 12.83 2.86 23.71
N VAL A 130 13.65 3.57 22.92
CA VAL A 130 14.87 3.00 22.34
C VAL A 130 15.85 2.56 23.44
N GLU A 131 16.10 3.39 24.44
CA GLU A 131 16.98 3.04 25.57
C GLU A 131 16.46 1.81 26.34
N ARG A 132 15.15 1.75 26.58
CA ARG A 132 14.51 0.59 27.23
C ARG A 132 14.65 -0.69 26.39
N LEU A 133 14.46 -0.60 25.08
CA LEU A 133 14.63 -1.72 24.16
C LEU A 133 16.08 -2.19 24.10
N GLU A 134 17.04 -1.28 24.09
CA GLU A 134 18.47 -1.60 24.16
C GLU A 134 18.84 -2.28 25.48
N ALA A 135 18.32 -1.79 26.61
CA ALA A 135 18.51 -2.41 27.91
C ALA A 135 17.95 -3.85 27.94
N ARG A 136 16.74 -4.06 27.40
CA ARG A 136 16.13 -5.39 27.27
C ARG A 136 16.97 -6.30 26.36
N ALA A 137 17.45 -5.79 25.23
CA ALA A 137 18.29 -6.55 24.32
C ALA A 137 19.63 -6.94 24.98
N SER A 138 20.23 -6.04 25.77
CA SER A 138 21.43 -6.32 26.54
C SER A 138 21.19 -7.41 27.60
N ALA A 139 20.07 -7.33 28.33
CA ALA A 139 19.68 -8.36 29.31
C ALA A 139 19.50 -9.73 28.64
N LEU A 140 18.79 -9.79 27.52
CA LEU A 140 18.59 -11.03 26.76
C LEU A 140 19.91 -11.60 26.23
N ARG A 141 20.84 -10.77 25.75
CA ARG A 141 22.17 -11.23 25.32
C ARG A 141 22.97 -11.84 26.48
N LYS A 142 22.89 -11.23 27.68
CA LYS A 142 23.53 -11.78 28.88
C LYS A 142 22.91 -13.12 29.29
N GLU A 143 21.59 -13.22 29.29
CA GLU A 143 20.88 -14.46 29.61
C GLU A 143 21.21 -15.58 28.60
N LEU A 144 21.27 -15.25 27.31
CA LEU A 144 21.66 -16.17 26.25
C LEU A 144 23.08 -16.71 26.49
N ALA A 145 24.04 -15.84 26.84
CA ALA A 145 25.40 -16.26 27.15
C ALA A 145 25.47 -17.19 28.36
N VAL A 146 24.70 -16.91 29.43
CA VAL A 146 24.61 -17.78 30.61
C VAL A 146 24.02 -19.14 30.25
N LYS A 147 22.90 -19.18 29.52
CA LYS A 147 22.28 -20.44 29.09
C LYS A 147 23.20 -21.25 28.20
N ASN A 148 23.92 -20.62 27.28
CA ASN A 148 24.89 -21.29 26.41
C ASN A 148 26.04 -21.92 27.23
N LYS A 149 26.55 -21.20 28.24
CA LYS A 149 27.54 -21.74 29.17
C LYS A 149 27.00 -22.97 29.93
N HIS A 150 25.75 -22.94 30.38
CA HIS A 150 25.14 -24.09 31.06
C HIS A 150 25.00 -25.30 30.13
N VAL A 151 24.53 -25.09 28.88
CA VAL A 151 24.45 -26.15 27.86
C VAL A 151 25.83 -26.77 27.61
N LYS A 152 26.89 -25.96 27.54
CA LYS A 152 28.25 -26.46 27.37
C LYS A 152 28.67 -27.38 28.52
N VAL A 153 28.38 -26.99 29.77
CA VAL A 153 28.66 -27.85 30.94
C VAL A 153 27.92 -29.18 30.84
N LEU A 154 26.64 -29.17 30.49
CA LEU A 154 25.86 -30.41 30.32
C LEU A 154 26.43 -31.29 29.20
N ILE A 155 26.87 -30.70 28.09
CA ILE A 155 27.53 -31.42 26.99
C ILE A 155 28.84 -32.05 27.47
N ASP A 156 29.65 -31.33 28.23
CA ASP A 156 30.93 -31.83 28.74
C ASP A 156 30.71 -32.97 29.74
N GLN A 157 29.72 -32.84 30.64
CA GLN A 157 29.31 -33.91 31.57
C GLN A 157 28.81 -35.16 30.82
N LEU A 158 28.01 -34.99 29.77
CA LEU A 158 27.54 -36.12 28.97
C LEU A 158 28.70 -36.83 28.25
N ARG A 159 29.66 -36.08 27.73
CA ARG A 159 30.86 -36.62 27.08
C ARG A 159 31.74 -37.39 28.06
N GLU A 160 31.90 -36.90 29.28
CA GLU A 160 32.61 -37.59 30.36
C GLU A 160 31.92 -38.91 30.70
N LEU A 161 30.59 -38.87 30.92
CA LEU A 161 29.82 -40.08 31.21
C LEU A 161 29.91 -41.12 30.09
N ILE A 162 29.83 -40.70 28.82
CA ILE A 162 30.02 -41.60 27.67
C ILE A 162 31.41 -42.23 27.69
N THR A 163 32.44 -41.45 28.02
CA THR A 163 33.83 -41.92 28.11
C THR A 163 33.95 -42.97 29.20
N ASP A 164 33.43 -42.68 30.40
CA ASP A 164 33.41 -43.63 31.52
C ASP A 164 32.72 -44.93 31.12
N ILE A 165 31.50 -44.85 30.58
CA ILE A 165 30.75 -46.05 30.11
C ILE A 165 31.56 -46.85 29.09
N SER A 166 32.25 -46.19 28.17
CA SER A 166 33.08 -46.85 27.16
C SER A 166 34.26 -47.60 27.77
N THR A 167 34.83 -47.11 28.88
CA THR A 167 35.87 -47.83 29.63
C THR A 167 35.34 -49.12 30.27
N TRP A 168 34.08 -49.13 30.72
CA TRP A 168 33.44 -50.34 31.28
C TRP A 168 32.97 -51.33 30.21
N GLN A 169 32.75 -50.88 28.98
CA GLN A 169 32.31 -51.69 27.85
C GLN A 169 33.46 -52.23 26.99
N SER A 170 34.70 -51.86 27.28
CA SER A 170 35.86 -52.43 26.59
C SER A 170 36.02 -53.90 27.01
N PRO A 171 36.00 -54.86 26.06
CA PRO A 171 36.25 -56.25 26.38
C PRO A 171 37.62 -56.37 27.05
N CYS A 172 37.69 -56.99 28.23
CA CYS A 172 38.96 -57.51 28.73
C CYS A 172 39.38 -58.63 27.77
N GLU A 173 40.16 -58.31 26.74
CA GLU A 173 40.87 -59.31 25.92
C GLU A 173 41.74 -60.11 26.89
N LEU A 174 41.40 -61.40 27.06
CA LEU A 174 42.04 -62.37 27.95
C LEU A 174 42.79 -63.39 27.10
#